data_AF-A0A1H3DTH9-F1
#
_entry.id   AF-A0A1H3DTH9-F1
#
_cell.length_a   1.000
_cell.length_b   1.000
_cell.length_c   1.000
_cell.angle_alpha   90.00
_cell.angle_beta   90.00
_cell.angle_gamma   90.00
#
_symmetry.space_group_name_H-M   'P 1'
#
loop_
_entity.id
_entity.type
_entity.pdbx_description
1 polymer ?
#
loop_
_entity_poly.entity_id
_entity_poly.type
_entity_poly.pdbx_seq_one_letter_code
_entity_poly.pdbx_strand_id
1 'polypeptide(L)'
;MLREAIATPGRGPDVVATVLVGTALLVLARIAALAWLVGVIVDPRVVVLLPVLGAPLFLLRGYDVAVVHAGIEGDPGAPAFREFPSLYVDGVKSVLLSIGYALPAALVPVLGLAAIAVQSARESGVPLDEAVMRPFPAGLDPTVGSGPVGVGSAVIEVLQSVVVEIGDLLLDPAGVSLVTVAIGVVTVATTCSAVAGAIYVRPAGLACFAATGRLRDGLRPRRVLRVAGTGEYAVGWLLEAAVGIVGTALALALSPFLVGIAGLFVVRIVTRSLYGRGAAPALRSERSGAVEEPADSGPVAIDSGTETDPPVGHDVPPAIQVGRHVETPVTNERLRAADADGNEVEVADEDEREATDEFVWGESETADPADSGDVADGGGDVADRGSDVADRGSDVADRER
;
A
#
# COMPACT_ATOMS: atom_id res chain seq x y z
N MET A 1 -8.12 4.24 21.90
CA MET A 1 -6.88 4.10 21.09
C MET A 1 -6.17 2.77 21.27
N LEU A 2 -5.34 2.54 22.31
CA LEU A 2 -4.54 1.31 22.41
C LEU A 2 -5.37 0.02 22.47
N ARG A 3 -6.40 0.00 23.32
CA ARG A 3 -7.32 -1.14 23.45
C ARG A 3 -8.03 -1.49 22.14
N GLU A 4 -8.45 -0.48 21.39
CA GLU A 4 -9.11 -0.66 20.09
C GLU A 4 -8.13 -1.19 19.03
N ALA A 5 -6.89 -0.68 19.03
CA ALA A 5 -5.83 -1.12 18.13
C ALA A 5 -5.45 -2.59 18.34
N ILE A 6 -5.30 -3.01 19.59
CA ILE A 6 -4.97 -4.40 19.93
C ILE A 6 -6.11 -5.35 19.54
N ALA A 7 -7.36 -4.90 19.63
CA ALA A 7 -8.52 -5.71 19.24
C ALA A 7 -8.77 -5.74 17.72
N THR A 8 -8.10 -4.86 16.94
CA THR A 8 -8.35 -4.72 15.50
C THR A 8 -8.10 -6.00 14.70
N PRO A 9 -6.99 -6.74 14.92
CA PRO A 9 -6.74 -7.98 14.19
C PRO A 9 -7.82 -9.05 14.43
N GLY A 10 -8.49 -9.04 15.58
CA GLY A 10 -9.43 -10.09 16.00
C GLY A 10 -10.89 -9.86 15.62
N ARG A 11 -11.25 -8.72 14.99
CA ARG A 11 -12.66 -8.34 14.72
C ARG A 11 -13.08 -8.39 13.26
N GLY A 12 -12.18 -8.79 12.35
CA GLY A 12 -12.52 -8.94 10.93
C GLY A 12 -13.34 -10.21 10.65
N PRO A 13 -14.17 -10.25 9.61
CA PRO A 13 -14.86 -11.48 9.20
C PRO A 13 -13.87 -12.59 8.78
N ASP A 14 -12.68 -12.22 8.31
CA ASP A 14 -11.68 -13.12 7.74
C ASP A 14 -10.31 -13.03 8.46
N VAL A 15 -10.30 -13.02 9.80
CA VAL A 15 -9.06 -12.86 10.60
C VAL A 15 -8.00 -13.89 10.22
N VAL A 16 -8.39 -15.17 10.19
CA VAL A 16 -7.46 -16.28 9.96
C VAL A 16 -6.86 -16.18 8.56
N ALA A 17 -7.70 -15.97 7.54
CA ALA A 17 -7.24 -15.81 6.17
C ALA A 17 -6.31 -14.58 6.03
N THR A 18 -6.67 -13.46 6.66
CA THR A 18 -5.86 -12.23 6.62
C THR A 18 -4.50 -12.43 7.26
N VAL A 19 -4.44 -13.08 8.43
CA VAL A 19 -3.17 -13.38 9.10
C VAL A 19 -2.34 -14.39 8.32
N LEU A 20 -2.96 -15.45 7.76
CA LEU A 20 -2.25 -16.45 6.95
C LEU A 20 -1.68 -15.85 5.68
N VAL A 21 -2.51 -15.18 4.88
CA VAL A 21 -2.10 -14.51 3.62
C VAL A 21 -1.06 -13.45 3.90
N GLY A 22 -1.25 -12.64 4.94
CA GLY A 22 -0.30 -11.61 5.35
C GLY A 22 1.05 -12.16 5.80
N THR A 23 1.04 -13.26 6.55
CA THR A 23 2.27 -13.95 6.98
C THR A 23 3.00 -14.58 5.79
N ALA A 24 2.27 -15.26 4.89
CA ALA A 24 2.83 -15.83 3.67
C ALA A 24 3.45 -14.75 2.78
N LEU A 25 2.75 -13.63 2.58
CA LEU A 25 3.27 -12.47 1.85
C LEU A 25 4.52 -11.90 2.53
N LEU A 26 4.55 -11.81 3.85
CA LEU A 26 5.72 -11.32 4.61
C LEU A 26 6.94 -12.21 4.39
N VAL A 27 6.77 -13.53 4.45
CA VAL A 27 7.85 -14.50 4.18
C VAL A 27 8.30 -14.38 2.73
N LEU A 28 7.36 -14.40 1.77
CA LEU A 28 7.64 -14.31 0.35
C LEU A 28 8.38 -13.01 0.01
N ALA A 29 7.95 -11.89 0.58
CA ALA A 29 8.60 -10.59 0.42
C ALA A 29 10.04 -10.58 0.93
N ARG A 30 10.34 -11.24 2.05
CA ARG A 30 11.71 -11.36 2.57
C ARG A 30 12.57 -12.24 1.69
N ILE A 31 12.05 -13.38 1.25
CA ILE A 31 12.76 -14.31 0.34
C ILE A 31 13.04 -13.61 -0.98
N ALA A 32 12.04 -12.96 -1.58
CA ALA A 32 12.17 -12.25 -2.84
C ALA A 32 13.16 -11.07 -2.72
N ALA A 33 13.14 -10.32 -1.61
CA ALA A 33 14.12 -9.26 -1.37
C ALA A 33 15.56 -9.77 -1.25
N LEU A 34 15.77 -10.89 -0.55
CA LEU A 34 17.08 -11.52 -0.43
C LEU A 34 17.56 -12.08 -1.77
N ALA A 35 16.69 -12.79 -2.49
CA ALA A 35 16.99 -13.32 -3.82
C ALA A 35 17.32 -12.20 -4.80
N TRP A 36 16.57 -11.10 -4.78
CA TRP A 36 16.85 -9.92 -5.59
C TRP A 36 18.20 -9.31 -5.21
N LEU A 37 18.49 -9.11 -3.92
CA LEU A 37 19.77 -8.55 -3.45
C LEU A 37 20.96 -9.41 -3.89
N VAL A 38 20.90 -10.73 -3.68
CA VAL A 38 21.92 -11.67 -4.14
C VAL A 38 22.06 -11.60 -5.66
N GLY A 39 20.93 -11.55 -6.38
CA GLY A 39 20.91 -11.41 -7.83
C GLY A 39 21.60 -10.14 -8.32
N VAL A 40 21.37 -8.99 -7.68
CA VAL A 40 22.04 -7.72 -8.02
C VAL A 40 23.54 -7.75 -7.76
N ILE A 41 23.98 -8.43 -6.69
CA ILE A 41 25.39 -8.60 -6.38
C ILE A 41 26.09 -9.47 -7.44
N VAL A 42 25.40 -10.50 -7.94
CA VAL A 42 25.94 -11.41 -8.97
C VAL A 42 25.87 -10.79 -10.36
N ASP A 43 24.75 -10.17 -10.71
CA ASP A 43 24.52 -9.47 -11.98
C ASP A 43 23.73 -8.16 -11.73
N PRO A 44 24.38 -6.98 -11.88
CA PRO A 44 23.72 -5.69 -11.71
C PRO A 44 22.48 -5.47 -12.60
N ARG A 45 22.33 -6.21 -13.71
CA ARG A 45 21.16 -6.11 -14.60
C ARG A 45 19.88 -6.62 -13.95
N VAL A 46 19.99 -7.46 -12.91
CA VAL A 46 18.86 -7.97 -12.11
C VAL A 46 18.08 -6.83 -11.43
N VAL A 47 18.64 -5.62 -11.33
CA VAL A 47 17.92 -4.43 -10.87
C VAL A 47 16.61 -4.20 -11.64
N VAL A 48 16.56 -4.53 -12.94
CA VAL A 48 15.35 -4.38 -13.79
C VAL A 48 14.20 -5.29 -13.32
N LEU A 49 14.49 -6.38 -12.59
CA LEU A 49 13.48 -7.29 -12.05
C LEU A 49 12.84 -6.79 -10.75
N LEU A 50 13.25 -5.64 -10.21
CA LEU A 50 12.70 -5.07 -8.99
C LEU A 50 11.17 -4.91 -8.98
N PRO A 51 10.48 -4.50 -10.07
CA PRO A 51 9.02 -4.41 -10.07
C PRO A 51 8.32 -5.76 -9.87
N VAL A 52 8.92 -6.83 -10.39
CA VAL A 52 8.38 -8.20 -10.36
C VAL A 52 8.71 -8.87 -9.03
N LEU A 53 10.00 -8.91 -8.66
CA LEU A 53 10.45 -9.50 -7.39
C LEU A 53 10.01 -8.67 -6.18
N GLY A 54 9.79 -7.37 -6.36
CA GLY A 54 9.24 -6.48 -5.34
C GLY A 54 7.72 -6.56 -5.19
N ALA A 55 6.99 -7.29 -6.04
CA ALA A 55 5.53 -7.34 -5.98
C ALA A 55 4.95 -7.73 -4.59
N PRO A 56 5.49 -8.75 -3.89
CA PRO A 56 5.04 -9.08 -2.54
C PRO A 56 5.28 -7.93 -1.53
N LEU A 57 6.39 -7.20 -1.68
CA LEU A 57 6.68 -6.03 -0.85
C LEU A 57 5.71 -4.88 -1.14
N PHE A 58 5.39 -4.63 -2.41
CA PHE A 58 4.41 -3.61 -2.80
C PHE A 58 3.03 -3.95 -2.24
N LEU A 59 2.57 -5.20 -2.35
CA LEU A 59 1.29 -5.65 -1.77
C LEU A 59 1.23 -5.43 -0.25
N LEU A 60 2.27 -5.83 0.49
CA LEU A 60 2.35 -5.58 1.94
C LEU A 60 2.37 -4.09 2.28
N ARG A 61 2.88 -3.26 1.37
CA ARG A 61 2.95 -1.82 1.57
C ARG A 61 1.61 -1.15 1.28
N GLY A 62 0.85 -1.62 0.30
CA GLY A 62 -0.52 -1.17 0.09
C GLY A 62 -1.44 -1.61 1.22
N TYR A 63 -1.23 -2.83 1.74
CA TYR A 63 -1.98 -3.30 2.90
C TYR A 63 -1.76 -2.41 4.14
N ASP A 64 -0.53 -1.93 4.38
CA ASP A 64 -0.30 -0.92 5.43
C ASP A 64 -1.17 0.33 5.23
N VAL A 65 -1.30 0.81 4.00
CA VAL A 65 -2.08 2.01 3.66
C VAL A 65 -3.56 1.75 3.97
N ALA A 66 -4.08 0.58 3.59
CA ALA A 66 -5.45 0.18 3.88
C ALA A 66 -5.70 0.09 5.40
N VAL A 67 -4.75 -0.44 6.18
CA VAL A 67 -4.85 -0.49 7.65
C VAL A 67 -4.83 0.91 8.27
N VAL A 68 -3.99 1.80 7.75
CA VAL A 68 -3.97 3.20 8.19
C VAL A 68 -5.30 3.88 7.85
N HIS A 69 -5.85 3.66 6.67
CA HIS A 69 -7.15 4.16 6.24
C HIS A 69 -8.28 3.70 7.17
N ALA A 70 -8.38 2.40 7.42
CA ALA A 70 -9.34 1.82 8.38
C ALA A 70 -9.18 2.44 9.79
N GLY A 71 -7.94 2.67 10.23
CA GLY A 71 -7.65 3.38 11.48
C GLY A 71 -8.15 4.83 11.49
N ILE A 72 -8.07 5.54 10.37
CA ILE A 72 -8.57 6.91 10.21
C ILE A 72 -10.11 6.93 10.18
N GLU A 73 -10.74 5.96 9.54
CA GLU A 73 -12.20 5.86 9.51
C GLU A 73 -12.79 5.39 10.85
N GLY A 74 -11.97 4.70 11.65
CA GLY A 74 -12.38 4.17 12.95
C GLY A 74 -12.95 2.76 12.86
N ASP A 75 -12.69 2.06 11.75
CA ASP A 75 -13.18 0.71 11.53
C ASP A 75 -12.61 -0.26 12.59
N PRO A 76 -13.46 -1.16 13.12
CA PRO A 76 -13.08 -2.03 14.22
C PRO A 76 -12.23 -3.23 13.79
N GLY A 77 -12.21 -3.58 12.50
CA GLY A 77 -11.56 -4.78 11.96
C GLY A 77 -10.41 -4.48 11.01
N ALA A 78 -9.53 -5.47 10.81
CA ALA A 78 -8.49 -5.39 9.79
C ALA A 78 -9.10 -5.56 8.37
N PRO A 79 -8.63 -4.81 7.36
CA PRO A 79 -9.04 -4.98 5.96
C PRO A 79 -8.73 -6.40 5.46
N ALA A 80 -9.57 -6.94 4.58
CA ALA A 80 -9.34 -8.24 3.94
C ALA A 80 -8.50 -8.11 2.66
N PHE A 81 -7.72 -9.14 2.32
CA PHE A 81 -6.96 -9.23 1.06
C PHE A 81 -7.85 -9.64 -0.13
N ARG A 82 -8.80 -8.81 -0.53
CA ARG A 82 -9.68 -9.09 -1.69
C ARG A 82 -9.27 -8.38 -2.97
N GLU A 83 -8.63 -7.21 -2.85
CA GLU A 83 -8.31 -6.35 -3.99
C GLU A 83 -6.80 -6.22 -4.20
N PHE A 84 -6.14 -7.31 -4.60
CA PHE A 84 -4.69 -7.30 -4.87
C PHE A 84 -4.24 -6.18 -5.82
N PRO A 85 -4.97 -5.85 -6.91
CA PRO A 85 -4.56 -4.76 -7.80
C PRO A 85 -4.53 -3.38 -7.14
N SER A 86 -5.54 -3.04 -6.32
CA SER A 86 -5.57 -1.75 -5.61
C SER A 86 -4.47 -1.70 -4.55
N LEU A 87 -4.26 -2.80 -3.81
CA LEU A 87 -3.15 -2.94 -2.86
C LEU A 87 -1.78 -2.77 -3.53
N TYR A 88 -1.57 -3.34 -4.72
CA TYR A 88 -0.30 -3.17 -5.43
C TYR A 88 -0.06 -1.71 -5.80
N VAL A 89 -1.06 -1.06 -6.40
CA VAL A 89 -0.98 0.35 -6.84
C VAL A 89 -0.74 1.29 -5.65
N ASP A 90 -1.46 1.09 -4.54
CA ASP A 90 -1.27 1.90 -3.34
C ASP A 90 0.06 1.60 -2.64
N GLY A 91 0.55 0.37 -2.76
CA GLY A 91 1.91 0.00 -2.39
C GLY A 91 2.98 0.77 -3.14
N VAL A 92 2.88 0.81 -4.47
CA VAL A 92 3.80 1.57 -5.34
C VAL A 92 3.76 3.06 -5.00
N LYS A 93 2.56 3.65 -4.87
CA LYS A 93 2.40 5.06 -4.46
C LYS A 93 3.04 5.33 -3.09
N SER A 94 2.85 4.43 -2.11
CA SER A 94 3.46 4.54 -0.78
C SER A 94 4.99 4.44 -0.81
N VAL A 95 5.56 3.65 -1.73
CA VAL A 95 7.01 3.61 -1.96
C VAL A 95 7.50 4.92 -2.60
N LEU A 96 6.82 5.44 -3.63
CA LEU A 96 7.14 6.74 -4.21
C LEU A 96 7.07 7.88 -3.19
N LEU A 97 6.06 7.86 -2.33
CA LEU A 97 5.95 8.79 -1.21
C LEU A 97 7.16 8.70 -0.28
N SER A 98 7.57 7.46 0.06
CA SER A 98 8.72 7.21 0.92
C SER A 98 10.03 7.69 0.30
N ILE A 99 10.21 7.51 -1.02
CA ILE A 99 11.36 8.04 -1.76
C ILE A 99 11.35 9.57 -1.71
N GLY A 100 10.19 10.21 -1.90
CA GLY A 100 10.05 11.66 -1.79
C GLY A 100 10.47 12.22 -0.43
N TYR A 101 10.19 11.50 0.66
CA TYR A 101 10.64 11.87 2.01
C TYR A 101 12.11 11.53 2.28
N ALA A 102 12.65 10.51 1.63
CA ALA A 102 14.05 10.11 1.77
C ALA A 102 15.01 11.04 1.01
N LEU A 103 14.57 11.64 -0.10
CA LEU A 103 15.42 12.44 -0.99
C LEU A 103 16.08 13.62 -0.26
N PRO A 104 15.36 14.48 0.51
CA PRO A 104 16.00 15.57 1.24
C PRO A 104 17.01 15.06 2.29
N ALA A 105 16.67 13.98 2.99
CA ALA A 105 17.55 13.38 3.99
C ALA A 105 18.83 12.78 3.37
N ALA A 106 18.73 12.25 2.14
CA ALA A 106 19.87 11.75 1.38
C ALA A 106 20.70 12.86 0.73
N LEU A 107 20.10 14.01 0.41
CA LEU A 107 20.80 15.13 -0.22
C LEU A 107 21.77 15.83 0.74
N VAL A 108 21.42 15.95 2.03
CA VAL A 108 22.26 16.60 3.05
C VAL A 108 23.67 15.98 3.15
N PRO A 109 23.84 14.66 3.32
CA PRO A 109 25.19 14.07 3.40
C PRO A 109 25.96 14.20 2.08
N VAL A 110 25.28 14.14 0.92
CA VAL A 110 25.93 14.35 -0.39
C VAL A 110 26.49 15.77 -0.50
N LEU A 111 25.71 16.78 -0.10
CA LEU A 111 26.15 18.18 -0.09
C LEU A 111 27.26 18.42 0.93
N GLY A 112 27.18 17.81 2.10
CA GLY A 112 28.22 17.92 3.12
C GLY A 112 29.53 17.27 2.70
N LEU A 113 29.48 16.11 2.04
CA LEU A 113 30.67 15.47 1.47
C LEU A 113 31.27 16.31 0.34
N ALA A 114 30.45 16.87 -0.54
CA ALA A 114 30.92 17.81 -1.55
C ALA A 114 31.60 19.04 -0.91
N ALA A 115 31.09 19.55 0.20
CA ALA A 115 31.70 20.65 0.94
C ALA A 115 33.05 20.27 1.58
N ILE A 116 33.16 19.05 2.14
CA ILE A 116 34.42 18.50 2.66
C ILE A 116 35.45 18.37 1.54
N ALA A 117 35.08 17.80 0.39
CA ALA A 117 35.96 17.64 -0.76
C ALA A 117 36.47 19.00 -1.28
N VAL A 118 35.58 20.00 -1.41
CA VAL A 118 35.96 21.36 -1.81
C VAL A 118 36.90 22.01 -0.80
N GLN A 119 36.67 21.80 0.50
CA GLN A 119 37.53 22.34 1.55
C GLN A 119 38.92 21.69 1.55
N SER A 120 38.99 20.37 1.39
CA SER A 120 40.24 19.61 1.26
C SER A 120 41.06 20.04 0.04
N ALA A 121 40.41 20.29 -1.10
CA ALA A 121 41.05 20.82 -2.30
C ALA A 121 41.67 22.22 -2.09
N ARG A 122 40.97 23.09 -1.33
CA ARG A 122 41.50 24.42 -0.98
C ARG A 122 42.76 24.33 -0.11
N GLU A 123 42.79 23.40 0.83
CA GLU A 123 43.93 23.21 1.74
C GLU A 123 45.16 22.64 1.02
N SER A 124 44.94 21.78 0.04
CA SER A 124 46.00 21.17 -0.78
C SER A 124 46.50 22.05 -1.93
N GLY A 125 45.83 23.17 -2.21
CA GLY A 125 46.16 24.06 -3.33
C GLY A 125 45.85 23.47 -4.72
N VAL A 126 45.05 22.40 -4.77
CA VAL A 126 44.60 21.77 -6.02
C VAL A 126 43.56 22.67 -6.69
N PRO A 127 43.67 22.94 -7.99
CA PRO A 127 42.72 23.78 -8.68
C PRO A 127 41.32 23.11 -8.73
N LEU A 128 40.27 23.91 -8.49
CA LEU A 128 38.90 23.44 -8.24
C LEU A 128 38.29 22.63 -9.40
N ASP A 129 38.74 22.89 -10.63
CA ASP A 129 38.35 22.16 -11.83
C ASP A 129 38.82 20.70 -11.81
N GLU A 130 39.95 20.40 -11.18
CA GLU A 130 40.45 19.03 -11.02
C GLU A 130 39.81 18.32 -9.82
N ALA A 131 39.54 19.03 -8.73
CA ALA A 131 38.89 18.48 -7.53
C ALA A 131 37.41 18.14 -7.74
N VAL A 132 36.67 18.94 -8.50
CA VAL A 132 35.25 18.69 -8.81
C VAL A 132 35.10 17.57 -9.85
N MET A 133 36.09 17.40 -10.75
CA MET A 133 36.10 16.34 -11.76
C MET A 133 36.65 15.00 -11.24
N ARG A 134 37.36 14.99 -10.10
CA ARG A 134 37.81 13.78 -9.40
C ARG A 134 37.18 13.67 -8.00
N PRO A 135 35.86 13.45 -7.89
CA PRO A 135 35.25 13.14 -6.60
C PRO A 135 35.60 11.73 -6.09
N PHE A 136 36.35 10.93 -6.86
CA PHE A 136 36.70 9.56 -6.54
C PHE A 136 38.18 9.41 -6.16
N PRO A 137 38.51 8.62 -5.12
CA PRO A 137 39.90 8.36 -4.75
C PRO A 137 40.64 7.67 -5.91
N ALA A 138 41.90 8.04 -6.11
CA ALA A 138 42.75 7.70 -7.26
C ALA A 138 43.14 6.20 -7.40
N GLY A 139 42.31 5.27 -6.90
CA GLY A 139 42.53 3.83 -6.96
C GLY A 139 41.53 3.04 -7.82
N LEU A 140 40.54 3.70 -8.43
CA LEU A 140 39.56 3.05 -9.31
C LEU A 140 39.83 3.47 -10.75
N ASP A 141 40.53 2.61 -11.48
CA ASP A 141 40.76 2.77 -12.92
C ASP A 141 39.42 2.61 -13.67
N PRO A 142 38.85 3.67 -14.27
CA PRO A 142 37.57 3.59 -14.97
C PRO A 142 37.65 2.80 -16.28
N THR A 143 38.84 2.33 -16.68
CA THR A 143 39.02 1.55 -17.90
C THR A 143 38.68 0.06 -17.74
N VAL A 144 38.39 -0.41 -16.51
CA VAL A 144 37.92 -1.78 -16.25
C VAL A 144 36.44 -1.78 -15.91
N GLY A 145 35.57 -1.66 -16.92
CA GLY A 145 34.14 -1.98 -16.76
C GLY A 145 33.17 -1.09 -17.53
N SER A 146 33.15 -1.20 -18.86
CA SER A 146 32.14 -0.62 -19.73
C SER A 146 30.77 -1.32 -19.58
N GLY A 147 30.09 -1.11 -18.46
CA GLY A 147 28.68 -1.46 -18.26
C GLY A 147 27.84 -0.22 -17.97
N PRO A 148 26.56 -0.17 -18.33
CA PRO A 148 25.67 0.94 -17.99
C PRO A 148 25.38 0.87 -16.48
N VAL A 149 26.22 1.53 -15.69
CA VAL A 149 26.12 1.56 -14.24
C VAL A 149 24.96 2.49 -13.86
N GLY A 150 23.85 1.89 -13.42
CA GLY A 150 22.67 2.61 -12.95
C GLY A 150 22.92 3.37 -11.66
N VAL A 151 22.11 4.41 -11.43
CA VAL A 151 22.09 5.34 -10.28
C VAL A 151 22.27 4.68 -8.90
N GLY A 152 22.01 3.38 -8.76
CA GLY A 152 22.26 2.62 -7.52
C GLY A 152 23.74 2.41 -7.16
N SER A 153 24.65 2.34 -8.13
CA SER A 153 26.10 2.18 -7.87
C SER A 153 26.71 3.43 -7.27
N ALA A 154 26.35 4.59 -7.82
CA ALA A 154 26.81 5.88 -7.32
C ALA A 154 26.44 6.09 -5.84
N VAL A 155 25.28 5.59 -5.40
CA VAL A 155 24.86 5.68 -3.99
C VAL A 155 25.69 4.75 -3.09
N ILE A 156 26.00 3.54 -3.56
CA ILE A 156 26.83 2.58 -2.82
C ILE A 156 28.29 3.05 -2.76
N GLU A 157 28.81 3.59 -3.86
CA GLU A 157 30.15 4.16 -3.94
C GLU A 157 30.30 5.43 -3.10
N VAL A 158 29.28 6.30 -3.09
CA VAL A 158 29.24 7.45 -2.17
C VAL A 158 29.16 6.98 -0.71
N LEU A 159 28.39 5.93 -0.40
CA LEU A 159 28.37 5.38 0.95
C LEU A 159 29.72 4.74 1.35
N GLN A 160 30.40 4.08 0.42
CA GLN A 160 31.74 3.53 0.65
C GLN A 160 32.80 4.63 0.78
N SER A 161 32.72 5.69 -0.02
CA SER A 161 33.62 6.84 0.10
C SER A 161 33.42 7.56 1.43
N VAL A 162 32.18 7.69 1.90
CA VAL A 162 31.85 8.22 3.25
C VAL A 162 32.48 7.37 4.35
N VAL A 163 32.40 6.04 4.27
CA VAL A 163 32.99 5.15 5.30
C VAL A 163 34.52 5.23 5.31
N VAL A 164 35.14 5.34 4.13
CA VAL A 164 36.61 5.47 3.99
C VAL A 164 37.08 6.84 4.49
N GLU A 165 36.44 7.94 4.09
CA GLU A 165 36.77 9.28 4.59
C GLU A 165 36.56 9.42 6.10
N ILE A 166 35.48 8.86 6.64
CA ILE A 166 35.25 8.83 8.10
C ILE A 166 36.34 7.99 8.79
N GLY A 167 36.80 6.90 8.17
CA GLY A 167 37.88 6.06 8.66
C GLY A 167 39.21 6.80 8.71
N ASP A 168 39.59 7.48 7.63
CA ASP A 168 40.83 8.27 7.54
C ASP A 168 40.79 9.47 8.50
N LEU A 169 39.63 10.12 8.65
CA LEU A 169 39.39 11.18 9.63
C LEU A 169 39.55 10.70 11.09
N LEU A 170 39.22 9.44 11.38
CA LEU A 170 39.38 8.85 12.71
C LEU A 170 40.83 8.41 13.00
N LEU A 171 41.59 8.06 11.97
CA LEU A 171 42.91 7.45 12.08
C LEU A 171 44.06 8.46 12.13
N ASP A 172 43.92 9.64 11.50
CA ASP A 172 44.92 10.72 11.59
C ASP A 172 44.31 12.10 11.87
N PRO A 173 43.96 12.41 13.13
CA PRO A 173 43.40 13.72 13.50
C PRO A 173 44.42 14.87 13.40
N ALA A 174 45.71 14.59 13.17
CA ALA A 174 46.75 15.62 13.12
C ALA A 174 46.83 16.32 11.75
N GLY A 175 46.30 15.71 10.68
CA GLY A 175 46.34 16.24 9.32
C GLY A 175 45.11 17.04 8.89
N VAL A 176 44.03 17.05 9.69
CA VAL A 176 42.73 17.59 9.27
C VAL A 176 42.51 18.97 9.86
N SER A 177 42.17 19.96 9.03
CA SER A 177 41.90 21.30 9.52
C SER A 177 40.66 21.34 10.42
N LEU A 178 40.65 22.26 11.37
CA LEU A 178 39.49 22.54 12.23
C LEU A 178 38.23 22.85 11.41
N VAL A 179 38.39 23.47 10.23
CA VAL A 179 37.29 23.83 9.32
C VAL A 179 36.66 22.57 8.72
N THR A 180 37.46 21.62 8.24
CA THR A 180 36.98 20.35 7.69
C THR A 180 36.24 19.52 8.75
N VAL A 181 36.78 19.45 9.98
CA VAL A 181 36.11 18.79 11.11
C VAL A 181 34.77 19.46 11.43
N ALA A 182 34.72 20.80 11.45
CA ALA A 182 33.48 21.54 11.71
C ALA A 182 32.41 21.28 10.64
N ILE A 183 32.78 21.23 9.35
CA ILE A 183 31.87 20.90 8.25
C ILE A 183 31.32 19.48 8.41
N GLY A 184 32.19 18.51 8.75
CA GLY A 184 31.78 17.13 9.02
C GLY A 184 30.77 17.03 10.16
N VAL A 185 31.04 17.67 11.29
CA VAL A 185 30.14 17.68 12.46
C VAL A 185 28.79 18.31 12.11
N VAL A 186 28.78 19.46 11.43
CA VAL A 186 27.54 20.12 10.99
C VAL A 186 26.77 19.24 10.02
N THR A 187 27.44 18.57 9.09
CA THR A 187 26.82 17.66 8.12
C THR A 187 26.16 16.48 8.83
N VAL A 188 26.86 15.82 9.76
CA VAL A 188 26.34 14.70 10.54
C VAL A 188 25.16 15.14 11.40
N ALA A 189 25.28 16.25 12.13
CA ALA A 189 24.20 16.79 12.94
C ALA A 189 22.96 17.14 12.09
N THR A 190 23.15 17.79 10.94
CA THR A 190 22.08 18.12 10.00
C THR A 190 21.44 16.88 9.41
N THR A 191 22.23 15.87 9.06
CA THR A 191 21.74 14.59 8.50
C THR A 191 20.92 13.84 9.56
N CYS A 192 21.43 13.73 10.79
CA CYS A 192 20.70 13.13 11.90
C CYS A 192 19.37 13.85 12.16
N SER A 193 19.38 15.20 12.13
CA SER A 193 18.17 16.01 12.28
C SER A 193 17.17 15.78 11.13
N ALA A 194 17.64 15.76 9.88
CA ALA A 194 16.83 15.51 8.70
C ALA A 194 16.22 14.10 8.70
N VAL A 195 17.00 13.08 9.08
CA VAL A 195 16.54 11.70 9.20
C VAL A 195 15.51 11.58 10.33
N ALA A 196 15.76 12.17 11.50
CA ALA A 196 14.80 12.17 12.60
C ALA A 196 13.48 12.85 12.21
N GLY A 197 13.57 13.99 11.52
CA GLY A 197 12.41 14.68 10.94
C GLY A 197 11.67 13.80 9.94
N ALA A 198 12.38 13.13 9.03
CA ALA A 198 11.78 12.24 8.05
C ALA A 198 11.08 11.03 8.72
N ILE A 199 11.65 10.46 9.78
CA ILE A 199 11.04 9.36 10.54
C ILE A 199 9.72 9.79 11.20
N TYR A 200 9.65 11.03 11.71
CA TYR A 200 8.45 11.57 12.34
C TYR A 200 7.38 12.02 11.33
N VAL A 201 7.80 12.64 10.21
CA VAL A 201 6.88 13.26 9.23
C VAL A 201 6.39 12.26 8.17
N ARG A 202 7.18 11.25 7.82
CA ARG A 202 6.78 10.21 6.86
C ARG A 202 5.46 9.50 7.23
N PRO A 203 5.21 9.09 8.50
CA PRO A 203 3.91 8.56 8.87
C PRO A 203 2.79 9.57 8.57
N ALA A 204 2.91 10.85 8.97
CA ALA A 204 1.94 11.91 8.67
C ALA A 204 1.59 12.03 7.19
N GLY A 205 2.61 11.97 6.31
CA GLY A 205 2.41 11.93 4.87
C GLY A 205 1.62 10.70 4.43
N LEU A 206 1.90 9.54 5.01
CA LEU A 206 1.19 8.29 4.75
C LEU A 206 -0.28 8.36 5.18
N ALA A 207 -0.63 8.95 6.32
CA ALA A 207 -2.04 9.12 6.69
C ALA A 207 -2.78 10.10 5.79
N CYS A 208 -2.13 11.21 5.39
CA CYS A 208 -2.71 12.15 4.44
C CYS A 208 -2.98 11.47 3.08
N PHE A 209 -2.05 10.63 2.63
CA PHE A 209 -2.21 9.80 1.44
C PHE A 209 -3.34 8.78 1.61
N ALA A 210 -3.34 8.03 2.71
CA ALA A 210 -4.37 7.03 3.00
C ALA A 210 -5.77 7.67 3.01
N ALA A 211 -5.95 8.81 3.68
CA ALA A 211 -7.23 9.49 3.79
C ALA A 211 -7.79 10.08 2.48
N THR A 212 -6.97 10.22 1.43
CA THR A 212 -7.37 10.86 0.17
C THR A 212 -7.18 9.98 -1.07
N GLY A 213 -6.40 8.91 -0.99
CA GLY A 213 -5.96 8.11 -2.13
C GLY A 213 -5.02 8.85 -3.10
N ARG A 214 -4.67 10.12 -2.84
CA ARG A 214 -3.91 10.99 -3.74
C ARG A 214 -2.48 11.18 -3.24
N LEU A 215 -1.50 10.75 -4.04
CA LEU A 215 -0.07 10.88 -3.69
C LEU A 215 0.34 12.33 -3.40
N ARG A 216 -0.19 13.28 -4.18
CA ARG A 216 0.10 14.71 -4.04
C ARG A 216 -0.25 15.24 -2.65
N ASP A 217 -1.31 14.74 -2.04
CA ASP A 217 -1.78 15.25 -0.77
C ASP A 217 -0.93 14.76 0.40
N GLY A 218 -0.31 13.59 0.26
CA GLY A 218 0.74 13.09 1.16
C GLY A 218 2.06 13.85 1.07
N LEU A 219 2.30 14.61 -0.01
CA LEU A 219 3.51 15.42 -0.21
C LEU A 219 3.30 16.92 0.05
N ARG A 220 2.09 17.36 0.40
CA ARG A 220 1.81 18.78 0.69
C ARG A 220 2.37 19.15 2.07
N PRO A 221 3.47 19.90 2.17
CA PRO A 221 4.17 20.10 3.44
C PRO A 221 3.29 20.79 4.49
N ARG A 222 2.49 21.78 4.10
CA ARG A 222 1.58 22.49 5.03
C ARG A 222 0.53 21.58 5.65
N ARG A 223 -0.03 20.67 4.85
CA ARG A 223 -1.05 19.72 5.30
C ARG A 223 -0.45 18.69 6.24
N VAL A 224 0.67 18.11 5.83
CA VAL A 224 1.38 17.10 6.61
C VAL A 224 1.89 17.67 7.92
N LEU A 225 2.48 18.88 7.92
CA LEU A 225 2.95 19.54 9.13
C LEU A 225 1.81 19.94 10.08
N ARG A 226 0.63 20.26 9.55
CA ARG A 226 -0.56 20.49 10.39
C ARG A 226 -0.96 19.22 11.13
N VAL A 227 -1.00 18.08 10.45
CA VAL A 227 -1.30 16.78 11.08
C VAL A 227 -0.20 16.37 12.04
N ALA A 228 1.07 16.48 11.63
CA ALA A 228 2.23 16.13 12.45
C ALA A 228 2.39 17.04 13.69
N GLY A 229 1.86 18.26 13.63
CA GLY A 229 1.87 19.21 14.73
C GLY A 229 0.78 18.98 15.79
N THR A 230 -0.14 18.02 15.60
CA THR A 230 -1.18 17.76 16.60
C THR A 230 -0.65 16.87 17.73
N GLY A 231 -1.09 17.15 18.96
CA GLY A 231 -0.70 16.34 20.13
C GLY A 231 -1.20 14.89 20.04
N GLU A 232 -2.38 14.67 19.45
CA GLU A 232 -2.98 13.35 19.28
C GLU A 232 -2.17 12.49 18.30
N TYR A 233 -1.64 13.10 17.24
CA TYR A 233 -0.71 12.46 16.32
C TYR A 233 0.57 12.04 17.05
N ALA A 234 1.16 12.95 17.84
CA ALA A 234 2.39 12.67 18.57
C ALA A 234 2.21 11.50 19.55
N VAL A 235 1.07 11.44 20.24
CA VAL A 235 0.72 10.30 21.11
C VAL A 235 0.56 9.01 20.30
N GLY A 236 -0.13 9.06 19.16
CA GLY A 236 -0.29 7.92 18.26
C GLY A 236 1.05 7.37 17.76
N TRP A 237 1.96 8.26 17.38
CA TRP A 237 3.32 7.92 16.93
C TRP A 237 4.19 7.35 18.06
N LEU A 238 4.13 7.92 19.27
CA LEU A 238 4.87 7.38 20.42
C LEU A 238 4.36 5.99 20.81
N LEU A 239 3.05 5.77 20.79
CA LEU A 239 2.45 4.45 21.01
C LEU A 239 2.84 3.47 19.91
N GLU A 240 2.86 3.91 18.65
CA GLU A 240 3.36 3.12 17.52
C GLU A 240 4.81 2.69 17.77
N ALA A 241 5.70 3.62 18.14
CA ALA A 241 7.10 3.34 18.39
C ALA A 241 7.27 2.36 19.56
N ALA A 242 6.61 2.58 20.68
CA ALA A 242 6.68 1.71 21.85
C ALA A 242 6.17 0.29 21.54
N VAL A 243 4.98 0.17 20.95
CA VAL A 243 4.38 -1.12 20.58
C VAL A 243 5.18 -1.80 19.48
N GLY A 244 5.69 -1.05 18.52
CA GLY A 244 6.52 -1.54 17.45
C GLY A 244 7.82 -2.13 17.96
N ILE A 245 8.54 -1.45 18.85
CA ILE A 245 9.79 -1.94 19.44
C ILE A 245 9.54 -3.21 20.25
N VAL A 246 8.61 -3.16 21.22
CA VAL A 246 8.33 -4.30 22.12
C VAL A 246 7.77 -5.48 21.35
N GLY A 247 6.78 -5.24 20.48
CA GLY A 247 6.14 -6.26 19.67
C GLY A 247 7.10 -6.91 18.69
N THR A 248 7.96 -6.13 18.03
CA THR A 248 8.96 -6.66 17.08
C THR A 248 10.02 -7.47 17.82
N ALA A 249 10.53 -7.00 18.96
CA ALA A 249 11.51 -7.75 19.75
C ALA A 249 10.95 -9.11 20.19
N LEU A 250 9.71 -9.12 20.68
CA LEU A 250 9.02 -10.36 21.08
C LEU A 250 8.79 -11.29 19.88
N ALA A 251 8.32 -10.74 18.76
CA ALA A 251 8.07 -11.50 17.55
C ALA A 251 9.35 -12.08 16.94
N LEU A 252 10.47 -11.36 17.00
CA LEU A 252 11.78 -11.86 16.59
C LEU A 252 12.27 -12.98 17.51
N ALA A 253 12.10 -12.85 18.83
CA ALA A 253 12.44 -13.91 19.77
C ALA A 253 11.65 -15.21 19.51
N LEU A 254 10.41 -15.08 19.01
CA LEU A 254 9.53 -16.20 18.65
C LEU A 254 9.67 -16.65 17.19
N SER A 255 10.51 -15.98 16.39
CA SER A 255 10.64 -16.23 14.95
C SER A 255 11.02 -17.68 14.58
N PRO A 256 11.83 -18.42 15.37
CA PRO A 256 12.13 -19.82 15.08
C PRO A 256 10.90 -20.72 15.00
N PHE A 257 9.77 -20.32 15.60
CA PHE A 257 8.56 -21.14 15.71
C PHE A 257 7.49 -20.85 14.63
N LEU A 258 7.80 -20.09 13.57
CA LEU A 258 6.84 -19.57 12.57
C LEU A 258 5.79 -18.59 13.15
N VAL A 259 5.32 -18.84 14.37
CA VAL A 259 4.45 -17.99 15.19
C VAL A 259 5.03 -16.58 15.34
N GLY A 260 6.35 -16.45 15.49
CA GLY A 260 6.98 -15.13 15.54
C GLY A 260 6.81 -14.32 14.25
N ILE A 261 6.80 -14.97 13.08
CA ILE A 261 6.59 -14.29 11.79
C ILE A 261 5.14 -13.80 11.68
N ALA A 262 4.17 -14.63 12.08
CA ALA A 262 2.78 -14.20 12.18
C ALA A 262 2.62 -13.05 13.21
N GLY A 263 3.36 -13.12 14.32
CA GLY A 263 3.47 -12.05 15.30
C GLY A 263 3.98 -10.74 14.70
N LEU A 264 5.00 -10.77 13.84
CA LEU A 264 5.51 -9.58 13.13
C LEU A 264 4.41 -8.95 12.27
N PHE A 265 3.62 -9.77 11.58
CA PHE A 265 2.50 -9.30 10.77
C PHE A 265 1.39 -8.66 11.63
N VAL A 266 1.03 -9.26 12.76
CA VAL A 266 0.03 -8.70 13.68
C VAL A 266 0.51 -7.39 14.30
N VAL A 267 1.77 -7.34 14.77
CA VAL A 267 2.38 -6.10 15.31
C VAL A 267 2.35 -5.00 14.27
N ARG A 268 2.59 -5.33 13.00
CA ARG A 268 2.48 -4.40 11.88
C ARG A 268 1.05 -3.85 11.75
N ILE A 269 0.01 -4.69 11.77
CA ILE A 269 -1.39 -4.20 11.76
C ILE A 269 -1.66 -3.24 12.92
N VAL A 270 -1.31 -3.64 14.14
CA VAL A 270 -1.61 -2.86 15.35
C VAL A 270 -0.94 -1.48 15.29
N THR A 271 0.36 -1.44 14.98
CA THR A 271 1.13 -0.20 14.87
C THR A 271 0.58 0.75 13.81
N ARG A 272 0.25 0.25 12.62
CA ARG A 272 -0.31 1.09 11.54
C ARG A 272 -1.71 1.61 11.90
N SER A 273 -2.51 0.83 12.63
CA SER A 273 -3.82 1.26 13.11
C SER A 273 -3.74 2.31 14.23
N LEU A 274 -2.76 2.23 15.13
CA LEU A 274 -2.51 3.24 16.18
C LEU A 274 -2.20 4.59 15.55
N TYR A 275 -1.30 4.53 14.59
CA TYR A 275 -0.85 5.68 13.83
C TYR A 275 -2.00 6.35 13.06
N GLY A 276 -2.80 5.59 12.31
CA GLY A 276 -3.97 6.11 11.59
C GLY A 276 -5.01 6.76 12.52
N ARG A 277 -5.29 6.13 13.67
CA ARG A 277 -6.21 6.71 14.67
C ARG A 277 -5.67 8.02 15.27
N GLY A 278 -4.37 8.14 15.49
CA GLY A 278 -3.74 9.37 15.97
C GLY A 278 -3.88 10.54 14.99
N ALA A 279 -3.86 10.27 13.69
CA ALA A 279 -4.04 11.29 12.65
C ALA A 279 -5.52 11.66 12.38
N ALA A 280 -6.46 10.81 12.79
CA ALA A 280 -7.87 10.92 12.42
C ALA A 280 -8.54 12.24 12.83
N PRO A 281 -8.37 12.78 14.06
CA PRO A 281 -9.07 14.01 14.45
C PRO A 281 -8.66 15.22 13.61
N ALA A 282 -7.36 15.36 13.32
CA ALA A 282 -6.83 16.43 12.48
C ALA A 282 -7.40 16.38 11.05
N LEU A 283 -7.54 15.17 10.49
CA LEU A 283 -8.06 14.96 9.13
C LEU A 283 -9.58 15.13 9.04
N ARG A 284 -10.33 14.77 10.09
CA ARG A 284 -11.78 14.97 10.15
C ARG A 284 -12.16 16.44 10.30
N SER A 285 -11.43 17.20 11.12
CA SER A 285 -11.64 18.65 11.27
C SER A 285 -11.46 19.39 9.93
N GLU A 286 -10.46 19.02 9.14
CA GLU A 286 -10.25 19.60 7.80
C GLU A 286 -11.40 19.25 6.83
N ARG A 287 -11.94 18.02 6.90
CA ARG A 287 -13.09 17.60 6.09
C ARG A 287 -14.35 18.39 6.47
N SER A 288 -14.62 18.58 7.77
CA SER A 288 -15.78 19.35 8.24
C SER A 288 -15.70 20.82 7.84
N GLY A 289 -14.53 21.45 7.96
CA GLY A 289 -14.35 22.86 7.56
C GLY A 289 -14.46 23.12 6.05
N ALA A 290 -14.25 22.09 5.20
CA ALA A 290 -14.46 22.20 3.76
C ALA A 290 -15.93 22.09 3.33
N VAL A 291 -16.79 21.50 4.18
CA VAL A 291 -18.24 21.41 3.94
C VAL A 291 -18.95 22.68 4.42
N GLU A 292 -18.34 23.42 5.35
CA GLU A 292 -18.86 24.67 5.91
C GLU A 292 -18.46 25.93 5.14
N GLU A 293 -17.74 25.85 4.01
CA GLU A 293 -17.50 27.04 3.17
C GLU A 293 -18.86 27.55 2.68
N PRO A 294 -19.38 28.67 3.24
CA PRO A 294 -20.76 29.05 3.05
C PRO A 294 -20.88 29.55 1.62
N ALA A 295 -21.78 28.92 0.87
CA ALA A 295 -22.38 29.55 -0.30
C ALA A 295 -22.86 30.93 0.15
N ASP A 296 -22.12 31.95 -0.29
CA ASP A 296 -22.51 33.36 -0.43
C ASP A 296 -23.88 33.68 0.19
N SER A 297 -23.93 33.64 1.52
CA SER A 297 -25.06 34.16 2.26
C SER A 297 -24.73 35.63 2.37
N GLY A 298 -25.03 36.36 1.30
CA GLY A 298 -25.08 37.81 1.30
C GLY A 298 -25.82 38.29 2.56
N PRO A 299 -25.51 39.48 3.07
CA PRO A 299 -26.10 39.96 4.32
C PRO A 299 -27.62 40.04 4.15
N VAL A 300 -28.34 39.03 4.63
CA VAL A 300 -29.79 39.09 4.81
C VAL A 300 -29.99 40.05 5.96
N ALA A 301 -30.22 41.31 5.59
CA ALA A 301 -30.76 42.31 6.48
C ALA A 301 -32.05 41.73 7.06
N ILE A 302 -32.04 41.47 8.36
CA ILE A 302 -33.24 41.14 9.12
C ILE A 302 -34.05 42.44 9.18
N ASP A 303 -34.90 42.64 8.19
CA ASP A 303 -35.97 43.63 8.25
C ASP A 303 -37.02 43.11 9.23
N SER A 304 -37.09 43.79 10.37
CA SER A 304 -38.08 43.51 11.41
C SER A 304 -39.38 44.19 11.00
N GLY A 305 -40.24 43.45 10.31
CA GLY A 305 -41.52 43.97 9.83
C GLY A 305 -42.60 42.90 9.72
N THR A 306 -43.49 42.89 10.71
CA THR A 306 -44.94 42.64 10.60
C THR A 306 -45.43 41.31 10.00
N GLU A 307 -45.90 40.45 10.90
CA GLU A 307 -47.18 39.71 10.82
C GLU A 307 -47.91 39.73 9.46
N THR A 308 -47.87 38.62 8.73
CA THR A 308 -49.02 38.12 7.95
C THR A 308 -48.81 36.65 7.55
N ASP A 309 -49.82 35.87 7.89
CA ASP A 309 -50.05 34.45 7.63
C ASP A 309 -49.93 34.10 6.11
N PRO A 310 -49.14 33.09 5.68
CA PRO A 310 -49.17 32.63 4.30
C PRO A 310 -50.28 31.57 4.08
N PRO A 311 -51.01 31.63 2.96
CA PRO A 311 -52.13 30.76 2.69
C PRO A 311 -51.70 29.32 2.39
N VAL A 312 -52.45 28.40 2.97
CA VAL A 312 -52.53 26.98 2.59
C VAL A 312 -52.88 26.86 1.10
N GLY A 313 -52.10 26.08 0.35
CA GLY A 313 -52.55 25.42 -0.87
C GLY A 313 -51.66 25.61 -2.10
N HIS A 314 -50.89 24.58 -2.45
CA HIS A 314 -51.08 23.83 -3.69
C HIS A 314 -50.19 22.57 -3.65
N ASP A 315 -50.75 21.43 -3.25
CA ASP A 315 -50.13 20.14 -3.55
C ASP A 315 -50.16 19.93 -5.06
N VAL A 316 -49.01 19.59 -5.62
CA VAL A 316 -48.84 19.34 -7.05
C VAL A 316 -49.48 17.98 -7.40
N PRO A 317 -50.33 17.88 -8.43
CA PRO A 317 -50.99 16.62 -8.80
C PRO A 317 -49.98 15.51 -9.16
N PRO A 318 -50.22 14.25 -8.76
CA PRO A 318 -49.28 13.13 -8.90
C PRO A 318 -49.03 12.64 -10.34
N ALA A 319 -49.55 13.33 -11.37
CA ALA A 319 -49.39 12.95 -12.77
C ALA A 319 -48.11 13.49 -13.43
N ILE A 320 -47.31 14.30 -12.74
CA ILE A 320 -46.08 14.93 -13.29
C ILE A 320 -44.89 14.62 -12.38
N GLN A 321 -44.74 13.35 -12.00
CA GLN A 321 -43.55 12.88 -11.29
C GLN A 321 -43.02 11.62 -12.00
N VAL A 322 -42.49 11.82 -13.21
CA VAL A 322 -41.85 10.77 -14.00
C VAL A 322 -40.40 11.16 -14.17
N GLY A 323 -39.47 10.38 -13.62
CA GLY A 323 -38.04 10.57 -13.92
C GLY A 323 -37.02 10.40 -12.80
N ARG A 324 -37.32 9.72 -11.68
CA ARG A 324 -36.27 9.27 -10.76
C ARG A 324 -36.42 7.77 -10.49
N HIS A 325 -35.75 6.96 -11.29
CA HIS A 325 -35.41 5.60 -10.89
C HIS A 325 -34.47 5.69 -9.67
N VAL A 326 -34.95 5.19 -8.53
CA VAL A 326 -34.09 4.82 -7.41
C VAL A 326 -33.89 3.31 -7.55
N GLU A 327 -32.71 2.90 -7.99
CA GLU A 327 -32.29 1.51 -7.87
C GLU A 327 -32.08 1.21 -6.39
N THR A 328 -33.02 0.46 -5.81
CA THR A 328 -32.83 -0.16 -4.50
C THR A 328 -32.01 -1.44 -4.68
N PRO A 329 -30.88 -1.62 -3.97
CA PRO A 329 -30.17 -2.88 -3.98
C PRO A 329 -31.03 -3.97 -3.32
N VAL A 330 -31.14 -5.10 -4.01
CA VAL A 330 -31.85 -6.30 -3.60
C VAL A 330 -31.16 -6.87 -2.35
N THR A 331 -31.69 -6.58 -1.17
CA THR A 331 -31.45 -7.36 0.04
C THR A 331 -32.30 -8.63 -0.04
N ASN A 332 -31.63 -9.78 -0.16
CA ASN A 332 -32.22 -11.10 0.04
C ASN A 332 -32.57 -11.29 1.52
N GLU A 333 -33.63 -10.63 1.98
CA GLU A 333 -34.35 -11.07 3.18
C GLU A 333 -35.38 -12.12 2.75
N ARG A 334 -34.98 -13.39 2.88
CA ARG A 334 -35.90 -14.52 2.91
C ARG A 334 -36.95 -14.27 4.01
N LEU A 335 -38.12 -13.83 3.58
CA LEU A 335 -39.37 -13.97 4.30
C LEU A 335 -39.57 -15.44 4.65
N ARG A 336 -39.32 -15.78 5.92
CA ARG A 336 -39.93 -16.94 6.58
C ARG A 336 -41.42 -16.64 6.71
N ALA A 337 -42.21 -17.16 5.78
CA ALA A 337 -43.63 -17.39 6.02
C ALA A 337 -43.73 -18.56 6.99
N ALA A 338 -44.28 -18.32 8.18
CA ALA A 338 -44.68 -19.35 9.12
C ALA A 338 -46.10 -19.80 8.75
N ASP A 339 -46.25 -21.08 8.38
CA ASP A 339 -47.56 -21.72 8.27
C ASP A 339 -48.13 -22.02 9.66
N ALA A 340 -49.44 -21.94 9.78
CA ALA A 340 -50.19 -21.95 11.04
C ALA A 340 -50.31 -23.34 11.73
N ASP A 341 -49.62 -24.36 11.22
CA ASP A 341 -49.60 -25.71 11.79
C ASP A 341 -48.17 -26.07 12.20
N GLY A 342 -47.81 -25.71 13.44
CA GLY A 342 -46.45 -25.78 13.98
C GLY A 342 -45.80 -27.16 13.93
N ASN A 343 -45.22 -27.50 12.78
CA ASN A 343 -44.40 -28.68 12.58
C ASN A 343 -43.04 -28.25 12.00
N GLU A 344 -41.97 -28.57 12.73
CA GLU A 344 -40.60 -28.32 12.29
C GLU A 344 -40.26 -29.24 11.11
N VAL A 345 -39.92 -28.66 9.97
CA VAL A 345 -39.36 -29.40 8.82
C VAL A 345 -37.86 -29.50 9.03
N GLU A 346 -37.41 -30.70 9.37
CA GLU A 346 -36.01 -31.14 9.36
C GLU A 346 -35.49 -31.03 7.92
N VAL A 347 -34.60 -30.08 7.65
CA VAL A 347 -33.90 -29.98 6.36
C VAL A 347 -32.69 -30.89 6.45
N ALA A 348 -32.82 -32.05 5.82
CA ALA A 348 -31.72 -32.96 5.56
C ALA A 348 -30.64 -32.26 4.71
N ASP A 349 -29.41 -32.31 5.21
CA ASP A 349 -28.19 -32.06 4.45
C ASP A 349 -28.09 -33.10 3.33
N GLU A 350 -27.90 -32.67 2.07
CA GLU A 350 -27.25 -33.48 1.04
C GLU A 350 -26.79 -32.63 -0.16
N ASP A 351 -25.58 -32.99 -0.59
CA ASP A 351 -25.01 -32.88 -1.93
C ASP A 351 -24.34 -31.59 -2.41
N GLU A 352 -23.03 -31.56 -2.10
CA GLU A 352 -21.94 -31.21 -3.00
C GLU A 352 -22.26 -31.46 -4.49
N ARG A 353 -22.29 -30.38 -5.27
CA ARG A 353 -22.08 -30.46 -6.73
C ARG A 353 -20.90 -29.57 -7.10
N GLU A 354 -19.83 -30.25 -7.51
CA GLU A 354 -18.77 -29.74 -8.36
C GLU A 354 -19.38 -28.98 -9.56
N ALA A 355 -19.05 -27.71 -9.68
CA ALA A 355 -19.19 -26.95 -10.92
C ALA A 355 -17.78 -26.58 -11.38
N THR A 356 -17.23 -27.39 -12.28
CA THR A 356 -16.06 -27.05 -13.08
C THR A 356 -16.50 -26.10 -14.20
N ASP A 357 -16.42 -24.79 -13.94
CA ASP A 357 -16.49 -23.79 -15.01
C ASP A 357 -15.10 -23.67 -15.67
N GLU A 358 -14.93 -24.48 -16.71
CA GLU A 358 -13.85 -24.38 -17.69
C GLU A 358 -14.03 -23.09 -18.50
N PHE A 359 -13.27 -22.06 -18.14
CA PHE A 359 -13.26 -20.77 -18.79
C PHE A 359 -12.43 -20.82 -20.09
N VAL A 360 -13.13 -21.00 -21.21
CA VAL A 360 -12.57 -20.96 -22.58
C VAL A 360 -12.45 -19.50 -23.03
N TRP A 361 -11.23 -19.03 -23.27
CA TRP A 361 -10.98 -17.73 -23.91
C TRP A 361 -11.36 -17.80 -25.39
N GLY A 362 -12.39 -17.05 -25.77
CA GLY A 362 -12.81 -16.87 -27.15
C GLY A 362 -11.69 -16.28 -28.02
N GLU A 363 -11.45 -16.95 -29.15
CA GLU A 363 -10.71 -16.45 -30.30
C GLU A 363 -11.31 -15.13 -30.79
N SER A 364 -10.48 -14.09 -30.85
CA SER A 364 -10.82 -12.85 -31.54
C SER A 364 -10.69 -13.06 -33.05
N GLU A 365 -11.84 -13.09 -33.73
CA GLU A 365 -11.97 -12.88 -35.17
C GLU A 365 -11.12 -11.69 -35.62
N THR A 366 -10.15 -11.95 -36.50
CA THR A 366 -9.51 -10.93 -37.32
C THR A 366 -9.88 -11.19 -38.77
N ALA A 367 -10.41 -10.14 -39.37
CA ALA A 367 -10.95 -10.10 -40.72
C ALA A 367 -9.91 -10.46 -41.79
N ASP A 368 -10.37 -11.22 -42.78
CA ASP A 368 -9.79 -11.29 -44.11
C ASP A 368 -10.54 -10.28 -45.02
N PRO A 369 -9.90 -9.68 -46.04
CA PRO A 369 -10.10 -10.28 -47.35
C PRO A 369 -8.90 -10.12 -48.29
N ALA A 370 -8.34 -11.23 -48.77
CA ALA A 370 -7.79 -11.32 -50.12
C ALA A 370 -7.56 -12.77 -50.59
N ASP A 371 -8.36 -13.14 -51.60
CA ASP A 371 -7.89 -13.69 -52.88
C ASP A 371 -7.37 -15.14 -52.97
N SER A 372 -7.72 -15.77 -54.10
CA SER A 372 -7.45 -17.15 -54.58
C SER A 372 -8.20 -18.25 -53.83
N GLY A 373 -8.85 -19.24 -54.43
CA GLY A 373 -8.89 -19.74 -55.80
C GLY A 373 -9.20 -21.24 -55.70
N ASP A 374 -10.02 -21.74 -56.62
CA ASP A 374 -10.15 -23.14 -57.05
C ASP A 374 -10.81 -24.24 -56.18
N VAL A 375 -11.96 -24.71 -56.72
CA VAL A 375 -12.25 -26.09 -57.21
C VAL A 375 -12.66 -27.23 -56.23
N ALA A 376 -13.72 -27.93 -56.69
CA ALA A 376 -14.25 -29.28 -56.39
C ALA A 376 -15.13 -29.40 -55.12
N ASP A 377 -16.44 -29.71 -55.20
CA ASP A 377 -17.19 -30.85 -55.79
C ASP A 377 -17.19 -32.12 -54.91
N GLY A 378 -18.38 -32.69 -54.72
CA GLY A 378 -18.71 -33.88 -53.92
C GLY A 378 -19.45 -33.54 -52.61
N GLY A 379 -20.73 -33.87 -52.37
CA GLY A 379 -21.57 -34.95 -52.89
C GLY A 379 -21.63 -36.11 -51.89
N GLY A 380 -22.80 -36.34 -51.28
CA GLY A 380 -23.16 -37.56 -50.51
C GLY A 380 -23.73 -37.24 -49.12
N ASP A 381 -25.03 -37.29 -48.87
CA ASP A 381 -25.94 -38.44 -48.71
C ASP A 381 -25.79 -39.26 -47.40
N VAL A 382 -26.91 -39.25 -46.64
CA VAL A 382 -27.62 -40.40 -46.04
C VAL A 382 -26.96 -41.23 -44.94
N ALA A 383 -27.63 -41.29 -43.78
CA ALA A 383 -28.03 -42.46 -42.97
C ALA A 383 -28.06 -42.05 -41.49
N ASP A 384 -29.21 -41.92 -40.82
CA ASP A 384 -30.15 -42.98 -40.44
C ASP A 384 -29.48 -44.15 -39.69
N ARG A 385 -29.57 -44.12 -38.36
CA ARG A 385 -29.38 -45.30 -37.51
C ARG A 385 -30.13 -45.10 -36.19
N GLY A 386 -31.26 -45.76 -36.10
CA GLY A 386 -31.97 -45.96 -34.85
C GLY A 386 -31.46 -47.15 -34.05
N SER A 387 -32.25 -47.39 -33.01
CA SER A 387 -32.52 -48.63 -32.28
C SER A 387 -31.65 -49.05 -31.10
N ASP A 388 -32.40 -49.54 -30.10
CA ASP A 388 -32.09 -50.57 -29.08
C ASP A 388 -31.83 -50.05 -27.65
N VAL A 389 -32.80 -50.13 -26.72
CA VAL A 389 -33.44 -51.31 -26.05
C VAL A 389 -32.55 -51.94 -24.97
N ALA A 390 -32.94 -51.73 -23.71
CA ALA A 390 -32.88 -52.61 -22.53
C ALA A 390 -33.23 -51.75 -21.31
N ASP A 391 -34.37 -51.85 -20.62
CA ASP A 391 -35.02 -53.01 -19.98
C ASP A 391 -34.10 -53.75 -18.98
N ARG A 392 -34.18 -53.30 -17.72
CA ARG A 392 -33.86 -53.99 -16.46
C ARG A 392 -34.50 -53.12 -15.37
N GLY A 393 -35.39 -53.58 -14.52
CA GLY A 393 -35.48 -54.91 -13.91
C GLY A 393 -35.51 -54.67 -12.40
N SER A 394 -36.73 -54.70 -11.87
CA SER A 394 -37.16 -54.70 -10.48
C SER A 394 -36.50 -55.76 -9.59
N ASP A 395 -36.25 -55.43 -8.32
CA ASP A 395 -36.17 -56.30 -7.11
C ASP A 395 -36.19 -55.33 -5.90
N VAL A 396 -37.14 -55.26 -4.97
CA VAL A 396 -37.80 -56.24 -4.06
C VAL A 396 -36.85 -56.97 -3.13
N ALA A 397 -36.64 -56.41 -1.93
CA ALA A 397 -36.47 -57.08 -0.64
C ALA A 397 -36.39 -55.97 0.43
N ASP A 398 -37.41 -55.70 1.26
CA ASP A 398 -37.96 -56.57 2.31
C ASP A 398 -36.87 -57.00 3.31
N ARG A 399 -36.76 -56.27 4.43
CA ARG A 399 -36.13 -56.75 5.66
C ARG A 399 -36.69 -56.03 6.88
N GLU A 400 -37.64 -56.70 7.50
CA GLU A 400 -38.05 -56.53 8.90
C GLU A 400 -36.88 -56.87 9.86
N ARG A 401 -36.68 -56.07 10.91
CA ARG A 401 -36.94 -56.45 12.32
C ARG A 401 -36.47 -55.38 13.30
#